data_AF-A0A7C1TKY6-F1
#
_entry.id   AF-A0A7C1TKY6-F1
#
_cell.length_a   1.000
_cell.length_b   1.000
_cell.length_c   1.000
_cell.angle_alpha   90.00
_cell.angle_beta   90.00
_cell.angle_gamma   90.00
#
_symmetry.space_group_name_H-M   'P 1'
#
loop_
_entity.id
_entity.type
_entity.pdbx_description
1 polymer ?
#
loop_
_entity_poly.entity_id
_entity_poly.type
_entity_poly.pdbx_seq_one_letter_code
_entity_poly.pdbx_strand_id
1 'polypeptide(L)'
;MPAGYSVVAAEHGIPSTVLYAVALTESGRSGIGRPWPWTLNVGGRGYFFDSRQAAWQALMKWLQAGRRSIDIGLMQVNWRYHKDRLGTPWQALDPYHNLRVGAAILEACFHVRQDWWASVGCYHAPADPQRAERYRHRVAARWQRIVGAG
;
A
#
# COMPACT_ATOMS: atom_id res chain seq x y z
N MET A 1 -12.39 6.47 -9.42
CA MET A 1 -11.05 6.40 -8.76
C MET A 1 -10.53 7.82 -8.55
N PRO A 2 -9.96 8.17 -7.38
CA PRO A 2 -9.42 9.51 -7.13
C PRO A 2 -8.22 9.85 -8.04
N ALA A 3 -8.11 11.12 -8.47
CA ALA A 3 -7.10 11.58 -9.45
C ALA A 3 -5.65 11.35 -9.01
N GLY A 4 -5.36 11.41 -7.70
CA GLY A 4 -4.01 11.19 -7.18
C GLY A 4 -3.41 9.83 -7.55
N TYR A 5 -4.24 8.80 -7.74
CA TYR A 5 -3.78 7.49 -8.22
C TYR A 5 -3.34 7.54 -9.67
N SER A 6 -4.04 8.28 -10.54
CA SER A 6 -3.63 8.45 -11.94
C SER A 6 -2.32 9.21 -12.05
N VAL A 7 -2.13 10.26 -11.25
CA VAL A 7 -0.90 11.07 -11.25
C VAL A 7 0.30 10.22 -10.84
N VAL A 8 0.25 9.58 -9.67
CA VAL A 8 1.37 8.76 -9.19
C VAL A 8 1.60 7.53 -10.08
N ALA A 9 0.54 6.91 -10.61
CA ALA A 9 0.71 5.78 -11.51
C ALA A 9 1.44 6.19 -12.81
N ALA A 10 1.14 7.37 -13.35
CA ALA A 10 1.82 7.90 -14.53
C ALA A 10 3.31 8.21 -14.25
N GLU A 11 3.65 8.73 -13.06
CA GLU A 11 5.05 8.96 -12.63
C GLU A 11 5.91 7.68 -12.71
N HIS A 12 5.28 6.50 -12.56
CA HIS A 12 5.95 5.19 -12.48
C HIS A 12 5.57 4.23 -13.64
N GLY A 13 4.84 4.70 -14.65
CA GLY A 13 4.39 3.85 -15.78
C GLY A 13 3.43 2.72 -15.40
N ILE A 14 2.77 2.80 -14.24
CA ILE A 14 1.85 1.78 -13.73
C ILE A 14 0.44 2.03 -14.30
N PRO A 15 -0.34 0.98 -14.66
CA PRO A 15 -1.76 1.14 -14.89
C PRO A 15 -2.45 1.66 -13.63
N SER A 16 -3.08 2.83 -13.70
CA SER A 16 -3.67 3.51 -12.54
C SER A 16 -4.73 2.68 -11.83
N THR A 17 -5.51 1.88 -12.58
CA THR A 17 -6.49 0.94 -12.03
C THR A 17 -5.83 -0.19 -11.22
N VAL A 18 -4.65 -0.65 -11.62
CA VAL A 18 -3.86 -1.65 -10.86
C VAL A 18 -3.35 -1.03 -9.56
N LEU A 19 -2.74 0.15 -9.61
CA LEU A 19 -2.25 0.85 -8.41
C LEU A 19 -3.39 1.09 -7.40
N TYR A 20 -4.56 1.52 -7.89
CA TYR A 20 -5.73 1.74 -7.03
C TYR A 20 -6.30 0.43 -6.46
N ALA A 21 -6.31 -0.66 -7.23
CA ALA A 21 -6.76 -1.97 -6.75
C ALA A 21 -5.84 -2.52 -5.65
N VAL A 22 -4.52 -2.30 -5.76
CA VAL A 22 -3.54 -2.60 -4.72
C VAL A 22 -3.84 -1.80 -3.46
N ALA A 23 -3.92 -0.47 -3.56
CA ALA A 23 -4.21 0.38 -2.40
C ALA A 23 -5.54 0.04 -1.71
N LEU A 24 -6.58 -0.32 -2.48
CA LEU A 24 -7.85 -0.79 -1.92
C LEU A 24 -7.67 -2.11 -1.16
N THR A 25 -6.87 -3.03 -1.67
CA THR A 25 -6.61 -4.32 -1.03
C THR A 25 -5.82 -4.12 0.27
N GLU A 26 -4.89 -3.18 0.28
CA GLU A 26 -4.01 -2.88 1.40
C GLU A 26 -4.72 -2.11 2.53
N SER A 27 -5.38 -0.99 2.22
CA SER A 27 -5.92 -0.08 3.25
C SER A 27 -7.38 0.29 3.05
N GLY A 28 -8.13 -0.50 2.27
CA GLY A 28 -9.56 -0.31 2.09
C GLY A 28 -10.34 -0.40 3.40
N ARG A 29 -11.04 0.68 3.77
CA ARG A 29 -11.89 0.73 4.98
C ARG A 29 -13.32 0.33 4.63
N SER A 30 -13.82 -0.71 5.32
CA SER A 30 -15.23 -1.15 5.21
C SER A 30 -16.19 0.03 5.45
N GLY A 31 -17.26 0.11 4.66
CA GLY A 31 -18.24 1.19 4.72
C GLY A 31 -17.85 2.47 3.96
N ILE A 32 -16.55 2.76 3.77
CA ILE A 32 -16.10 3.92 2.98
C ILE A 32 -15.77 3.52 1.53
N GLY A 33 -15.37 2.27 1.30
CA GLY A 33 -15.12 1.75 -0.06
C GLY A 33 -13.92 2.38 -0.76
N ARG A 34 -13.02 3.03 -0.02
CA ARG A 34 -11.78 3.64 -0.53
C ARG A 34 -10.59 3.34 0.37
N PRO A 35 -9.36 3.42 -0.16
CA PRO A 35 -8.14 3.30 0.64
C PRO A 35 -8.10 4.42 1.70
N TRP A 36 -7.70 4.09 2.92
CA TRP A 36 -7.67 5.03 4.04
C TRP A 36 -6.22 5.36 4.42
N PRO A 37 -5.79 6.64 4.31
CA PRO A 37 -4.37 6.99 4.39
C PRO A 37 -3.77 6.87 5.79
N TRP A 38 -4.60 6.92 6.83
CA TRP A 38 -4.15 6.84 8.22
C TRP A 38 -4.43 5.44 8.77
N THR A 39 -3.97 4.44 8.02
CA THR A 39 -4.08 3.02 8.38
C THR A 39 -2.71 2.51 8.81
N LEU A 40 -2.66 1.80 9.93
CA LEU A 40 -1.46 1.13 10.43
C LEU A 40 -1.77 -0.34 10.67
N ASN A 41 -0.90 -1.24 10.22
CA ASN A 41 -0.95 -2.65 10.62
C ASN A 41 0.23 -2.97 11.53
N VAL A 42 -0.06 -3.50 12.73
CA VAL A 42 0.96 -3.90 13.70
C VAL A 42 0.81 -5.38 14.00
N GLY A 43 1.72 -6.20 13.47
CA GLY A 43 1.72 -7.65 13.72
C GLY A 43 0.45 -8.36 13.24
N GLY A 44 -0.12 -7.93 12.12
CA GLY A 44 -1.35 -8.49 11.53
C GLY A 44 -2.64 -7.80 11.97
N ARG A 45 -2.59 -6.92 12.98
CA ARG A 45 -3.77 -6.16 13.43
C ARG A 45 -3.81 -4.78 12.78
N GLY A 46 -4.86 -4.53 12.00
CA GLY A 46 -5.14 -3.24 11.36
C GLY A 46 -5.79 -2.23 12.32
N TYR A 47 -5.35 -0.98 12.21
CA TYR A 47 -5.86 0.18 12.95
C TYR A 47 -6.14 1.31 11.96
N PHE A 48 -7.33 1.90 12.03
CA PHE A 48 -7.75 3.01 11.18
C PHE A 48 -7.96 4.24 12.07
N PHE A 49 -7.20 5.30 11.81
CA PHE A 49 -7.25 6.54 12.59
C PHE A 49 -7.96 7.63 11.80
N ASP A 50 -8.61 8.57 12.49
CA ASP A 50 -9.37 9.63 11.80
C ASP A 50 -8.51 10.80 11.33
N SER A 51 -7.23 10.84 11.71
CA SER A 51 -6.29 11.88 11.28
C SER A 51 -4.85 11.40 11.20
N ARG A 52 -4.03 12.13 10.43
CA ARG A 52 -2.57 11.93 10.35
C ARG A 52 -1.91 12.01 11.71
N GLN A 53 -2.33 12.97 12.53
CA GLN A 53 -1.79 13.19 13.86
C GLN A 53 -2.07 12.01 14.79
N ALA A 54 -3.29 11.47 14.79
CA ALA A 54 -3.65 10.31 15.60
C ALA A 54 -2.86 9.05 15.18
N ALA A 55 -2.75 8.79 13.87
CA ALA A 55 -1.91 7.70 13.36
C ALA A 55 -0.43 7.90 13.73
N TRP A 56 0.09 9.12 13.60
CA TRP A 56 1.46 9.43 13.93
C TRP A 56 1.77 9.21 15.42
N GLN A 57 0.88 9.65 16.31
CA GLN A 57 1.03 9.41 17.75
C GLN A 57 1.05 7.91 18.08
N ALA A 58 0.17 7.12 17.48
CA ALA A 58 0.16 5.67 17.66
C ALA A 58 1.44 5.01 17.10
N LEU A 59 1.86 5.40 15.90
CA LEU A 59 3.09 4.94 15.27
C LEU A 59 4.31 5.22 16.16
N MET A 60 4.44 6.45 16.66
CA MET A 60 5.55 6.85 17.54
C MET A 60 5.58 6.01 18.82
N LYS A 61 4.43 5.75 19.46
CA LYS A 61 4.35 4.89 20.65
C LYS A 61 4.88 3.49 20.37
N TRP A 62 4.48 2.87 19.26
CA TRP A 62 4.98 1.53 18.90
C TRP A 62 6.46 1.52 18.54
N LEU A 63 6.94 2.55 17.83
CA LEU A 63 8.36 2.68 17.50
C LEU A 63 9.21 2.89 18.77
N GLN A 64 8.75 3.66 19.74
CA GLN A 64 9.42 3.85 21.03
C GLN A 64 9.43 2.54 21.85
N ALA A 65 8.36 1.74 21.78
CA ALA A 65 8.30 0.41 22.36
C ALA A 65 9.09 -0.66 21.59
N GLY A 66 9.95 -0.28 20.64
CA GLY A 66 10.83 -1.18 19.89
C GLY A 66 10.15 -1.97 18.76
N ARG A 67 8.84 -1.79 18.51
CA ARG A 67 8.17 -2.45 17.39
C ARG A 67 8.61 -1.80 16.08
N ARG A 68 9.03 -2.62 15.11
CA ARG A 68 9.51 -2.15 13.80
C ARG A 68 8.72 -2.68 12.62
N SER A 69 8.13 -3.88 12.72
CA SER A 69 7.29 -4.44 11.67
C SER A 69 5.89 -3.84 11.73
N ILE A 70 5.74 -2.68 11.10
CA ILE A 70 4.51 -1.90 11.05
C ILE A 70 4.27 -1.49 9.60
N ASP A 71 3.13 -1.85 9.04
CA ASP A 71 2.73 -1.42 7.69
C ASP A 71 2.00 -0.08 7.76
N ILE A 72 2.36 0.84 6.87
CA ILE A 72 1.93 2.24 6.97
C ILE A 72 1.17 2.67 5.71
N GLY A 73 0.04 3.33 5.94
CA GLY A 73 -0.59 4.21 4.98
C GLY A 73 -1.39 3.50 3.88
N LEU A 74 -1.61 4.23 2.78
CA LEU A 74 -2.43 3.78 1.65
C LEU A 74 -1.96 2.44 1.08
N MET A 75 -0.63 2.30 0.97
CA MET A 75 0.03 1.17 0.31
C MET A 75 0.52 0.11 1.30
N GLN A 76 0.30 0.30 2.62
CA GLN A 76 0.76 -0.61 3.68
C GLN A 76 2.24 -0.97 3.54
N VAL A 77 3.08 0.04 3.30
CA VAL A 77 4.53 -0.17 3.17
C VAL A 77 5.13 -0.44 4.55
N ASN A 78 5.84 -1.56 4.69
CA ASN A 78 6.40 -1.98 5.97
C ASN A 78 7.61 -1.13 6.39
N TRP A 79 7.51 -0.51 7.57
CA TRP A 79 8.54 0.34 8.15
C TRP A 79 9.87 -0.38 8.38
N ARG A 80 9.86 -1.66 8.80
CA ARG A 80 11.09 -2.42 9.08
C ARG A 80 11.98 -2.53 7.86
N TYR A 81 11.38 -2.70 6.68
CA TYR A 81 12.10 -2.97 5.44
C TYR A 81 12.34 -1.72 4.60
N HIS A 82 11.47 -0.71 4.70
CA HIS A 82 11.47 0.44 3.80
C HIS A 82 11.58 1.80 4.49
N LYS A 83 12.01 1.85 5.77
CA LYS A 83 12.20 3.12 6.50
C LYS A 83 12.99 4.16 5.72
N ASP A 84 14.02 3.76 4.96
CA ASP A 84 14.89 4.69 4.24
C ASP A 84 14.15 5.35 3.05
N ARG A 85 13.19 4.65 2.44
CA ARG A 85 12.29 5.20 1.41
C ARG A 85 11.13 6.00 2.03
N LEU A 86 10.65 5.56 3.19
CA LEU A 86 9.54 6.20 3.91
C LEU A 86 9.96 7.51 4.60
N GLY A 87 11.25 7.66 4.92
CA GLY A 87 11.79 8.84 5.59
C GLY A 87 11.37 8.89 7.06
N THR A 88 10.78 10.00 7.49
CA THR A 88 10.32 10.15 8.88
C THR A 88 8.96 9.47 9.11
N PRO A 89 8.58 9.11 10.35
CA PRO A 89 7.24 8.59 10.65
C PRO A 89 6.12 9.55 10.23
N TRP A 90 6.38 10.87 10.27
CA TRP A 90 5.43 11.86 9.79
C TRP A 90 5.30 11.79 8.27
N GLN A 91 6.40 11.76 7.54
CA GLN A 91 6.44 11.68 6.07
C GLN A 91 5.84 10.36 5.55
N ALA A 92 6.06 9.25 6.25
CA ALA A 92 5.49 7.94 5.93
C ALA A 92 3.95 7.92 5.93
N LEU A 93 3.33 8.81 6.71
CA LEU A 93 1.88 9.00 6.81
C LEU A 93 1.34 10.11 5.87
N ASP A 94 2.22 10.74 5.08
CA ASP A 94 1.76 11.60 3.99
C ASP A 94 1.15 10.73 2.88
N PRO A 95 -0.11 10.98 2.47
CA PRO A 95 -0.78 10.11 1.50
C PRO A 95 -0.05 10.00 0.16
N TYR A 96 0.47 11.11 -0.37
CA TYR A 96 1.14 11.10 -1.66
C TYR A 96 2.54 10.52 -1.58
N HIS A 97 3.30 10.83 -0.52
CA HIS A 97 4.59 10.19 -0.28
C HIS A 97 4.45 8.68 -0.15
N ASN A 98 3.50 8.22 0.68
CA ASN A 98 3.26 6.80 0.89
C ASN A 98 2.85 6.09 -0.42
N LEU A 99 1.99 6.72 -1.21
CA LEU A 99 1.56 6.19 -2.51
C LEU A 99 2.73 6.05 -3.48
N ARG A 100 3.60 7.07 -3.58
CA ARG A 100 4.82 7.03 -4.41
C ARG A 100 5.81 5.97 -3.97
N VAL A 101 6.04 5.82 -2.65
CA VAL A 101 6.91 4.77 -2.14
C VAL A 101 6.37 3.38 -2.50
N GLY A 102 5.06 3.15 -2.35
CA GLY A 102 4.43 1.91 -2.76
C GLY A 102 4.50 1.67 -4.28
N ALA A 103 4.26 2.70 -5.09
CA ALA A 103 4.38 2.65 -6.54
C ALA A 103 5.81 2.27 -6.98
N ALA A 104 6.84 2.90 -6.40
CA ALA A 104 8.23 2.58 -6.69
C ALA A 104 8.62 1.13 -6.31
N ILE A 105 8.00 0.55 -5.26
CA ILE A 105 8.22 -0.86 -4.91
C ILE A 105 7.55 -1.78 -5.95
N LEU A 106 6.32 -1.44 -6.38
CA LEU A 106 5.60 -2.20 -7.40
C LEU A 106 6.30 -2.15 -8.76
N GLU A 107 6.80 -0.97 -9.15
CA GLU A 107 7.64 -0.77 -10.34
C GLU A 107 8.93 -1.60 -10.28
N ALA A 108 9.61 -1.64 -9.13
CA ALA A 108 10.81 -2.48 -8.95
C ALA A 108 10.50 -3.97 -9.15
N CYS A 109 9.34 -4.44 -8.71
CA CYS A 109 8.87 -5.79 -9.03
C CYS A 109 8.63 -5.96 -10.54
N PHE A 110 8.06 -4.96 -11.21
CA PHE A 110 7.84 -5.00 -12.67
C PHE A 110 9.15 -5.11 -13.46
N HIS A 111 10.20 -4.39 -13.08
CA HIS A 111 11.50 -4.51 -13.75
C HIS A 111 12.04 -5.95 -13.77
N VAL A 112 11.74 -6.75 -12.75
CA VAL A 112 12.14 -8.16 -12.67
C VAL A 112 11.14 -9.09 -13.36
N ARG A 113 9.83 -8.82 -13.21
CA ARG A 113 8.77 -9.75 -13.64
C ARG A 113 8.27 -9.51 -15.05
N GLN A 114 8.36 -8.28 -15.55
CA GLN A 114 7.86 -7.84 -16.86
C GLN A 114 6.36 -8.14 -17.08
N ASP A 115 5.60 -8.28 -15.99
CA ASP A 115 4.16 -8.52 -15.98
C ASP A 115 3.54 -7.88 -14.73
N TRP A 116 2.47 -7.10 -14.91
CA TRP A 116 1.87 -6.35 -13.80
C TRP A 116 1.22 -7.26 -12.76
N TRP A 117 0.59 -8.36 -13.15
CA TRP A 117 -0.04 -9.26 -12.19
C TRP A 117 1.00 -10.03 -11.37
N ALA A 118 2.05 -10.53 -12.00
CA ALA A 118 3.21 -11.10 -11.32
C ALA A 118 3.87 -10.07 -10.37
N SER A 119 3.92 -8.81 -10.77
CA SER A 119 4.44 -7.71 -9.95
C SER A 119 3.59 -7.41 -8.72
N VAL A 120 2.26 -7.48 -8.86
CA VAL A 120 1.32 -7.39 -7.73
C VAL A 120 1.56 -8.51 -6.71
N GLY A 121 1.81 -9.74 -7.16
CA GLY A 121 2.18 -10.85 -6.27
C GLY A 121 3.53 -10.62 -5.59
N CYS A 122 4.53 -10.19 -6.36
CA CYS A 122 5.87 -9.84 -5.88
C CYS A 122 5.85 -8.74 -4.82
N TYR A 123 5.01 -7.72 -5.00
CA TYR A 123 4.86 -6.60 -4.06
C TYR A 123 4.52 -7.07 -2.64
N HIS A 124 3.59 -8.02 -2.52
CA HIS A 124 3.10 -8.50 -1.22
C HIS A 124 3.96 -9.62 -0.62
N ALA A 125 4.47 -10.52 -1.45
CA ALA A 125 5.14 -11.74 -0.99
C ALA A 125 6.20 -12.23 -1.99
N PRO A 126 7.35 -11.53 -2.15
CA PRO A 126 8.32 -11.83 -3.19
C PRO A 126 9.00 -13.20 -3.04
N ALA A 127 9.05 -13.73 -1.80
CA ALA A 127 9.69 -15.01 -1.46
C ALA A 127 8.69 -16.15 -1.15
N ASP A 128 7.37 -15.91 -1.28
CA ASP A 128 6.33 -16.91 -1.01
C ASP A 128 5.31 -16.94 -2.16
N PRO A 129 5.49 -17.84 -3.13
CA PRO A 129 4.63 -17.92 -4.31
C PRO A 129 3.16 -18.17 -4.00
N GLN A 130 2.85 -18.95 -2.96
CA GLN A 130 1.46 -19.24 -2.60
C GLN A 130 0.77 -18.01 -2.01
N ARG A 131 1.47 -17.24 -1.15
CA ARG A 131 0.95 -15.97 -0.64
C ARG A 131 0.82 -14.93 -1.74
N ALA A 132 1.80 -14.86 -2.63
CA ALA A 132 1.77 -13.97 -3.79
C ALA A 132 0.52 -14.27 -4.64
N GLU A 133 0.24 -15.54 -4.91
CA GLU A 133 -0.92 -15.92 -5.72
C GLU A 133 -2.26 -15.55 -5.07
N ARG A 134 -2.42 -15.90 -3.79
CA ARG A 134 -3.61 -15.51 -3.03
C ARG A 134 -3.81 -13.99 -3.03
N TYR A 135 -2.72 -13.23 -2.96
CA TYR A 135 -2.77 -11.78 -3.02
C TYR A 135 -3.21 -11.28 -4.40
N ARG A 136 -2.65 -11.82 -5.49
CA ARG A 136 -3.06 -11.49 -6.87
C ARG A 136 -4.56 -11.65 -7.08
N HIS A 137 -5.13 -12.78 -6.66
CA HIS A 137 -6.58 -13.02 -6.79
C HIS A 137 -7.42 -11.98 -6.05
N ARG A 138 -7.02 -11.58 -4.83
CA ARG A 138 -7.72 -10.53 -4.08
C ARG A 138 -7.67 -9.19 -4.80
N VAL A 139 -6.51 -8.80 -5.33
CA VAL A 139 -6.36 -7.55 -6.08
C VAL A 139 -7.14 -7.60 -7.39
N ALA A 140 -7.08 -8.70 -8.13
CA ALA A 140 -7.81 -8.90 -9.38
C ALA A 140 -9.33 -8.77 -9.18
N ALA A 141 -9.88 -9.36 -8.12
CA ALA A 141 -11.30 -9.23 -7.80
C ALA A 141 -11.71 -7.78 -7.48
N ARG A 142 -10.83 -6.95 -6.92
CA ARG A 142 -11.09 -5.51 -6.74
C ARG A 142 -10.94 -4.75 -8.04
N TRP A 143 -9.91 -5.06 -8.82
CA TRP A 143 -9.64 -4.45 -10.12
C TRP A 143 -10.80 -4.65 -11.10
N GLN A 144 -11.35 -5.86 -11.19
CA GLN A 144 -12.52 -6.17 -12.04
C GLN A 144 -13.72 -5.27 -11.72
N ARG A 145 -13.96 -4.98 -10.43
CA ARG A 145 -15.02 -4.06 -10.02
C ARG A 145 -14.73 -2.61 -10.37
N ILE A 146 -13.45 -2.21 -10.37
CA ILE A 146 -13.04 -0.85 -10.78
C ILE A 146 -13.28 -0.66 -12.29
N VAL A 147 -12.89 -1.64 -13.11
CA VAL A 147 -12.99 -1.52 -14.58
C VAL A 147 -14.38 -1.82 -15.12
N GLY A 148 -15.18 -2.67 -14.45
CA GLY A 148 -16.56 -2.96 -14.85
C GLY A 148 -17.58 -1.92 -14.36
N ALA A 149 -17.18 -0.96 -13.53
CA ALA A 149 -18.01 0.17 -13.09
C ALA A 149 -17.79 1.45 -13.93
N GLY A 150 -16.94 1.37 -14.97
CA GLY A 150 -16.75 2.42 -15.97
C GLY A 150 -17.32 2.00 -17.30
#